data_AF-A0A9D6E2M1-F1
#
_entry.id   AF-A0A9D6E2M1-F1
#
_cell.length_a   1.000
_cell.length_b   1.000
_cell.length_c   1.000
_cell.angle_alpha   90.00
_cell.angle_beta   90.00
_cell.angle_gamma   90.00
#
_symmetry.space_group_name_H-M   'P 1'
#
loop_
_entity.id
_entity.type
_entity.pdbx_description
1 polymer ?
#
loop_
_entity_poly.entity_id
_entity_poly.type
_entity_poly.pdbx_seq_one_letter_code
_entity_poly.pdbx_strand_id
1 'polypeptide(L)'
;VEVIEREVKDLANHTKNADVIITATGSPAILYSDMIKPNAVVVDAGVASEEGKTVGDLAPEVYQRDDLTITPEKGGVGPLTVSALFENVIRAASHAAKG
;
A
#
# COMPACT_ATOMS: atom_id res chain seq x y z
N VAL A 1 -11.06 6.56 -9.76
CA VAL A 1 -10.58 6.23 -8.40
C VAL A 1 -11.79 5.76 -7.62
N GLU A 2 -11.69 4.58 -7.04
CA GLU A 2 -12.71 3.99 -6.20
C GLU A 2 -12.11 3.79 -4.80
N VAL A 3 -12.88 4.04 -3.75
CA VAL A 3 -12.46 3.85 -2.36
C VAL A 3 -13.27 2.71 -1.79
N ILE A 4 -12.58 1.70 -1.28
CA ILE A 4 -13.17 0.50 -0.73
C ILE A 4 -12.98 0.50 0.78
N GLU A 5 -14.07 0.36 1.51
CA GLU A 5 -14.10 0.30 2.98
C GLU A 5 -14.39 -1.13 3.46
N ARG A 6 -14.21 -1.35 4.76
CA ARG A 6 -14.24 -2.68 5.41
C ARG A 6 -15.58 -3.42 5.22
N GLU A 7 -16.66 -2.70 5.01
CA GLU A 7 -18.03 -3.20 4.87
C GLU A 7 -18.27 -3.89 3.51
N VAL A 8 -17.39 -3.67 2.54
CA VAL A 8 -17.49 -4.27 1.20
C VAL A 8 -17.17 -5.76 1.29
N LYS A 9 -18.18 -6.58 0.98
CA LYS A 9 -18.08 -8.05 1.08
C LYS A 9 -17.30 -8.70 -0.05
N ASP A 10 -17.25 -8.06 -1.22
CA ASP A 10 -16.69 -8.63 -2.44
C ASP A 10 -15.54 -7.77 -2.99
N LEU A 11 -14.46 -7.67 -2.21
CA LEU A 11 -13.28 -6.90 -2.59
C LEU A 11 -12.73 -7.33 -3.96
N ALA A 12 -12.81 -8.62 -4.29
CA ALA A 12 -12.28 -9.18 -5.52
C ALA A 12 -12.93 -8.57 -6.76
N ASN A 13 -14.25 -8.38 -6.76
CA ASN A 13 -14.94 -7.77 -7.90
C ASN A 13 -14.51 -6.33 -8.18
N HIS A 14 -14.08 -5.59 -7.15
CA HIS A 14 -13.56 -4.23 -7.31
C HIS A 14 -12.09 -4.22 -7.75
N THR A 15 -11.25 -5.09 -7.18
CA THR A 15 -9.80 -5.06 -7.45
C THR A 15 -9.40 -5.75 -8.75
N LYS A 16 -10.17 -6.75 -9.20
CA LYS A 16 -9.80 -7.60 -10.35
C LYS A 16 -9.67 -6.86 -11.68
N ASN A 17 -10.25 -5.67 -11.81
CA ASN A 17 -10.15 -4.86 -13.03
C ASN A 17 -9.26 -3.61 -12.86
N ALA A 18 -8.77 -3.33 -11.65
CA ALA A 18 -8.03 -2.11 -11.34
C ALA A 18 -6.63 -2.11 -11.97
N ASP A 19 -6.26 -1.02 -12.65
CA ASP A 19 -4.89 -0.79 -13.14
C ASP A 19 -3.89 -0.52 -12.01
N VAL A 20 -4.37 0.15 -10.97
CA VAL A 20 -3.58 0.53 -9.79
C VAL A 20 -4.39 0.18 -8.54
N ILE A 21 -3.76 -0.51 -7.61
CA ILE A 21 -4.33 -0.87 -6.31
C ILE A 21 -3.43 -0.32 -5.21
N ILE A 22 -4.02 0.36 -4.23
CA ILE A 22 -3.32 0.88 -3.06
C ILE A 22 -4.01 0.32 -1.82
N THR A 23 -3.29 -0.47 -1.02
CA THR A 23 -3.80 -1.05 0.23
C THR A 23 -3.26 -0.25 1.42
N ALA A 24 -4.11 0.01 2.43
CA ALA A 24 -3.75 0.77 3.63
C ALA A 24 -4.68 0.41 4.81
N THR A 25 -5.04 -0.86 4.91
CA THR A 25 -6.04 -1.38 5.86
C THR A 25 -5.43 -1.85 7.18
N GLY A 26 -4.15 -2.24 7.18
CA GLY A 26 -3.51 -2.81 8.37
C GLY A 26 -4.09 -4.17 8.75
N SER A 27 -4.64 -4.89 7.78
CA SER A 27 -5.24 -6.21 7.95
C SER A 27 -4.42 -7.21 7.14
N PRO A 28 -3.78 -8.21 7.79
CA PRO A 28 -2.95 -9.18 7.09
C PRO A 28 -3.70 -9.90 5.97
N ALA A 29 -3.05 -10.05 4.81
CA ALA A 29 -3.47 -10.91 3.71
C ALA A 29 -4.92 -10.72 3.21
N ILE A 30 -5.37 -9.47 3.05
CA ILE A 30 -6.70 -9.17 2.49
C ILE A 30 -6.76 -9.21 0.96
N LEU A 31 -5.62 -9.04 0.28
CA LEU A 31 -5.54 -9.03 -1.17
C LEU A 31 -4.69 -10.23 -1.65
N TYR A 32 -5.35 -11.17 -2.32
CA TYR A 32 -4.76 -12.40 -2.85
C TYR A 32 -4.45 -12.28 -4.34
N SER A 33 -3.59 -13.17 -4.85
CA SER A 33 -3.08 -13.11 -6.24
C SER A 33 -4.17 -13.17 -7.31
N ASP A 34 -5.24 -13.92 -7.12
CA ASP A 34 -6.36 -14.08 -8.07
C ASP A 34 -7.30 -12.86 -8.14
N MET A 35 -7.14 -11.93 -7.19
CA MET A 35 -7.88 -10.67 -7.10
C MET A 35 -7.21 -9.52 -7.86
N ILE A 36 -6.05 -9.76 -8.49
CA ILE A 36 -5.23 -8.74 -9.15
C ILE A 36 -5.04 -9.12 -10.62
N LYS A 37 -5.35 -8.20 -11.54
CA LYS A 37 -5.10 -8.46 -12.96
C LYS A 37 -3.62 -8.45 -13.32
N PRO A 38 -3.22 -9.11 -14.42
CA PRO A 38 -1.86 -9.01 -14.93
C PRO A 38 -1.45 -7.56 -15.24
N ASN A 39 -0.16 -7.25 -15.06
CA ASN A 39 0.44 -5.94 -15.30
C ASN A 39 -0.12 -4.79 -14.44
N ALA A 40 -0.84 -5.08 -13.35
CA ALA A 40 -1.29 -4.05 -12.42
C ALA A 40 -0.13 -3.47 -11.60
N VAL A 41 -0.30 -2.21 -11.18
CA VAL A 41 0.56 -1.57 -10.18
C VAL A 41 -0.05 -1.78 -8.80
N VAL A 42 0.73 -2.28 -7.85
CA VAL A 42 0.28 -2.54 -6.48
C VAL A 42 1.16 -1.79 -5.48
N VAL A 43 0.53 -0.99 -4.63
CA VAL A 43 1.19 -0.24 -3.55
C VAL A 43 0.69 -0.77 -2.22
N ASP A 44 1.53 -1.53 -1.51
CA ASP A 44 1.25 -1.96 -0.15
C ASP A 44 1.70 -0.91 0.86
N ALA A 45 0.75 -0.13 1.35
CA ALA A 45 0.94 0.80 2.46
C ALA A 45 0.40 0.25 3.79
N GLY A 46 -0.08 -1.00 3.80
CA GLY A 46 -0.56 -1.67 4.99
C GLY A 46 0.57 -1.99 5.95
N VAL A 47 0.37 -1.70 7.23
CA VAL A 47 1.29 -2.11 8.30
C VAL A 47 0.46 -2.76 9.39
N ALA A 48 0.53 -4.08 9.46
CA ALA A 48 -0.03 -4.89 10.53
C ALA A 48 1.09 -5.55 11.35
N SER A 49 0.74 -6.10 12.50
CA SER A 49 1.66 -6.87 13.34
C SER A 49 1.03 -8.20 13.71
N GLU A 50 1.70 -9.29 13.31
CA GLU A 50 1.36 -10.65 13.73
C GLU A 50 2.56 -11.26 14.46
N GLU A 51 2.34 -11.74 15.69
CA GLU A 51 3.37 -12.42 16.49
C GLU A 51 4.69 -11.62 16.64
N GLY A 52 4.60 -10.29 16.68
CA GLY A 52 5.76 -9.40 16.78
C GLY A 52 6.52 -9.17 15.47
N LYS A 53 6.01 -9.65 14.34
CA LYS A 53 6.52 -9.37 13.00
C LYS A 53 5.61 -8.39 12.27
N THR A 54 6.22 -7.47 11.54
CA THR A 54 5.48 -6.60 10.61
C THR A 54 5.02 -7.40 9.40
N VAL A 55 3.73 -7.33 9.10
CA VAL A 55 3.12 -7.95 7.91
C VAL A 55 2.32 -6.90 7.14
N GLY A 56 2.25 -7.05 5.81
CA GLY A 56 1.50 -6.16 4.93
C GLY A 56 0.06 -6.61 4.69
N ASP A 57 -0.67 -5.86 3.87
CA ASP A 57 -2.06 -6.19 3.52
C ASP A 57 -2.16 -7.26 2.43
N LEU A 58 -1.05 -7.50 1.72
CA LEU A 58 -0.99 -8.46 0.63
C LEU A 58 -0.67 -9.87 1.12
N ALA A 59 -1.27 -10.87 0.49
CA ALA A 59 -0.87 -12.25 0.73
C ALA A 59 0.56 -12.51 0.21
N PRO A 60 1.38 -13.37 0.87
CA PRO A 60 2.79 -13.58 0.53
C PRO A 60 3.05 -13.96 -0.95
N GLU A 61 2.13 -14.71 -1.56
CA GLU A 61 2.20 -15.12 -2.95
C GLU A 61 2.10 -13.96 -3.95
N VAL A 62 1.54 -12.82 -3.56
CA VAL A 62 1.42 -11.63 -4.44
C VAL A 62 2.81 -11.06 -4.74
N TYR A 63 3.71 -11.10 -3.76
CA TYR A 63 5.10 -10.64 -3.91
C TYR A 63 5.94 -11.52 -4.85
N GLN A 64 5.46 -12.71 -5.19
CA GLN A 64 6.13 -13.64 -6.11
C GLN A 64 5.66 -13.49 -7.56
N ARG A 65 4.75 -12.55 -7.84
CA ARG A 65 4.24 -12.31 -9.19
C ARG A 65 5.18 -11.42 -10.00
N ASP A 66 5.81 -12.01 -10.99
CA ASP A 66 6.72 -11.31 -11.92
C ASP A 66 5.99 -10.39 -12.91
N ASP A 67 4.67 -10.54 -13.04
CA ASP A 67 3.85 -9.76 -13.95
C ASP A 67 3.25 -8.49 -13.31
N LEU A 68 3.63 -8.17 -12.07
CA LEU A 68 3.17 -6.98 -11.35
C LEU A 68 4.30 -5.95 -11.19
N THR A 69 3.93 -4.67 -11.15
CA THR A 69 4.79 -3.63 -10.58
C THR A 69 4.37 -3.39 -9.14
N ILE A 70 5.15 -3.84 -8.17
CA ILE A 70 4.74 -3.90 -6.78
C ILE A 70 5.77 -3.25 -5.85
N THR A 71 5.30 -2.57 -4.80
CA THR A 71 6.19 -2.11 -3.72
C THR A 71 6.83 -3.29 -3.00
N PRO A 72 8.14 -3.24 -2.67
CA PRO A 72 8.77 -4.32 -1.93
C PRO A 72 8.18 -4.46 -0.52
N GLU A 73 8.08 -5.70 -0.03
CA GLU A 73 7.57 -6.04 1.31
C GLU A 73 8.27 -5.25 2.43
N LYS A 74 9.58 -5.02 2.28
CA LYS A 74 10.37 -4.16 3.17
C LYS A 74 11.02 -3.04 2.39
N GLY A 75 10.98 -1.83 2.96
CA GLY A 75 11.55 -0.65 2.33
C GLY A 75 10.64 0.03 1.29
N GLY A 76 9.37 -0.38 1.18
CA GLY A 76 8.37 0.23 0.30
C GLY A 76 7.86 1.58 0.80
N VAL A 77 6.60 1.64 1.24
CA VAL A 77 5.96 2.93 1.60
C VAL A 77 6.53 3.55 2.89
N GLY A 78 6.95 2.74 3.87
CA GLY A 78 7.42 3.22 5.17
C GLY A 78 8.54 4.28 5.12
N PRO A 79 9.68 4.04 4.43
CA PRO A 79 10.73 5.04 4.28
C PRO A 79 10.29 6.33 3.56
N LEU A 80 9.33 6.23 2.64
CA LEU A 80 8.77 7.38 1.93
C LEU A 80 7.96 8.26 2.90
N THR A 81 7.25 7.67 3.86
CA THR A 81 6.52 8.41 4.91
C THR A 81 7.45 9.31 5.73
N VAL A 82 8.63 8.78 6.13
CA VAL A 82 9.64 9.57 6.87
C VAL A 82 10.22 10.68 5.99
N SER A 83 10.48 10.39 4.72
CA SER A 83 10.98 11.39 3.77
C SER A 83 9.97 12.53 3.57
N ALA A 84 8.68 12.20 3.40
CA ALA A 84 7.59 13.17 3.27
C ALA A 84 7.43 14.03 4.53
N LEU A 85 7.63 13.45 5.72
CA LEU A 85 7.65 14.22 6.97
C LEU A 85 8.74 15.29 6.95
N PHE A 86 9.98 14.93 6.61
CA PHE A 86 11.07 15.91 6.54
C PHE A 86 10.83 16.98 5.48
N GLU A 87 10.30 16.60 4.32
CA GLU A 87 9.92 17.56 3.30
C GLU A 87 8.87 18.55 3.83
N ASN A 88 7.84 18.06 4.53
CA ASN A 88 6.83 18.91 5.14
C ASN A 88 7.43 19.85 6.20
N VAL A 89 8.36 19.38 7.02
CA VAL A 89 9.08 20.20 8.02
C VAL A 89 9.90 21.30 7.35
N ILE A 90 10.67 20.97 6.31
CA ILE A 90 11.50 21.94 5.57
C ILE A 90 10.61 22.99 4.91
N ARG A 91 9.50 22.57 4.30
CA ARG A 91 8.51 23.49 3.71
C ARG A 91 7.94 24.43 4.77
N ALA A 92 7.50 23.92 5.92
CA ALA A 92 6.95 24.73 7.00
C ALA A 92 7.95 25.76 7.55
N ALA A 93 9.19 25.33 7.84
CA ALA A 93 10.25 26.22 8.32
C ALA A 93 10.61 27.32 7.30
N SER A 94 10.67 26.96 6.02
CA SER A 94 10.95 27.91 4.93
C SER A 94 9.84 28.96 4.76
N HIS A 95 8.58 28.62 5.02
CA HIS A 95 7.48 29.58 5.02
C HIS A 95 7.55 30.50 6.25
N ALA A 96 7.79 29.95 7.43
CA ALA A 96 7.91 30.73 8.66
C ALA A 96 9.07 31.75 8.63
N ALA A 97 10.17 31.42 7.96
CA ALA A 97 11.32 32.32 7.82
C ALA A 97 11.13 33.46 6.79
N LYS A 98 10.07 33.40 5.96
CA LYS A 98 9.77 34.41 4.93
C LYS A 98 8.74 35.44 5.38
N GLY A 99 8.04 35.20 6.50
CA GLY A 99 7.13 36.15 7.14
C GLY A 99 7.80 36.88 8.29
#